data_AF-A0A7X8A655-F1
#
_entry.id   AF-A0A7X8A655-F1
#
_cell.length_a   1.000
_cell.length_b   1.000
_cell.length_c   1.000
_cell.angle_alpha   90.00
_cell.angle_beta   90.00
_cell.angle_gamma   90.00
#
_symmetry.space_group_name_H-M   'P 1'
#
loop_
_entity.id
_entity.type
_entity.pdbx_description
1 polymer ?
#
loop_
_entity_poly.entity_id
_entity_poly.type
_entity_poly.pdbx_seq_one_letter_code
_entity_poly.pdbx_strand_id
1 'polypeptide(L)' 'MNKKLIFSVILVLLLVVFSVQNSSSCDVHIFFWTIPCPVSVLMVILFVMGLLTGVFIRKPSTKKNDKDDNP' A
#
# COMPACT_ATOMS: atom_id res chain seq x y z
N MET A 1 21.08 -26.48 2.84
CA MET A 1 19.89 -25.89 2.20
C MET A 1 20.10 -24.39 2.04
N ASN A 2 19.98 -23.86 0.81
CA ASN A 2 20.21 -22.45 0.53
C ASN A 2 19.02 -21.62 1.05
N LYS A 3 19.12 -21.11 2.29
CA LYS A 3 18.04 -20.39 2.99
C LYS A 3 17.39 -19.27 2.15
N LYS A 4 18.16 -18.63 1.25
CA LYS A 4 17.67 -17.64 0.28
C LYS A 4 16.67 -18.24 -0.73
N LEU A 5 16.92 -19.44 -1.25
CA LEU A 5 16.00 -20.11 -2.17
C LEU A 5 14.71 -20.50 -1.46
N ILE A 6 14.79 -21.05 -0.24
CA ILE A 6 13.59 -21.38 0.55
C ILE A 6 12.75 -20.13 0.81
N PHE A 7 13.39 -19.04 1.24
CA PHE A 7 12.68 -17.79 1.48
C PHE A 7 12.01 -17.26 0.19
N SER A 8 12.71 -17.28 -0.93
CA SER A 8 12.15 -16.84 -2.22
C SER A 8 10.98 -17.70 -2.68
N VAL A 9 11.09 -19.03 -2.56
CA VAL A 9 10.00 -19.97 -2.91
C VAL A 9 8.78 -19.73 -2.02
N ILE A 10 8.98 -19.55 -0.70
CA ILE A 10 7.89 -19.24 0.23
C ILE A 10 7.22 -17.92 -0.15
N LEU A 11 8.01 -16.89 -0.50
CA LEU A 11 7.49 -15.57 -0.88
C LEU A 11 6.65 -15.63 -2.16
N VAL A 12 7.13 -16.35 -3.18
CA VAL A 12 6.37 -16.55 -4.43
C VAL A 12 5.10 -17.34 -4.17
N LEU A 13 5.16 -18.40 -3.36
CA LEU A 13 3.99 -19.19 -3.00
C LEU A 13 2.95 -18.33 -2.28
N LEU A 14 3.38 -17.51 -1.31
CA LEU A 14 2.50 -16.56 -0.62
C LEU A 14 1.84 -15.58 -1.58
N LEU A 15 2.59 -15.04 -2.55
CA LEU A 15 2.06 -14.11 -3.55
C LEU A 15 0.97 -14.76 -4.43
N VAL A 16 1.18 -16.00 -4.85
CA VAL A 16 0.20 -16.77 -5.63
C VAL A 16 -1.05 -17.02 -4.79
N VAL A 17 -0.89 -17.52 -3.57
CA VAL A 17 -2.01 -17.80 -2.65
C VAL A 17 -2.79 -16.53 -2.34
N PHE A 18 -2.10 -15.41 -2.06
CA PHE A 18 -2.71 -14.11 -1.87
C PHE A 18 -3.54 -13.70 -3.10
N SER A 19 -2.98 -13.81 -4.30
CA SER A 19 -3.67 -13.42 -5.53
C SER A 19 -4.92 -14.26 -5.80
N VAL A 20 -4.84 -15.58 -5.61
CA VAL A 20 -5.96 -16.50 -5.84
C VAL A 20 -7.04 -16.38 -4.76
N GLN A 21 -6.66 -16.26 -3.49
CA GLN A 21 -7.65 -16.11 -2.41
C GLN A 21 -8.36 -14.75 -2.46
N ASN A 22 -7.66 -13.71 -2.91
CA ASN A 22 -8.20 -12.36 -3.02
C ASN A 22 -8.68 -12.04 -4.45
N SER A 23 -8.87 -13.06 -5.31
CA SER A 23 -9.51 -12.91 -6.63
C SER A 23 -11.03 -12.94 -6.57
N SER A 24 -11.61 -13.18 -5.39
CA SER A 24 -13.05 -13.08 -5.16
C SER A 24 -13.55 -11.69 -5.54
N SER A 25 -14.55 -11.65 -6.43
CA SER A 25 -15.19 -10.41 -6.85
C SER A 25 -16.04 -9.84 -5.72
N CYS A 26 -15.83 -8.57 -5.41
CA CYS A 26 -16.71 -7.77 -4.58
C CYS A 26 -17.35 -6.66 -5.41
N ASP A 27 -18.60 -6.34 -5.10
CA ASP A 27 -19.30 -5.23 -5.73
C ASP A 27 -19.00 -3.93 -4.98
N VAL A 28 -18.40 -2.98 -5.68
CA VAL A 28 -18.11 -1.65 -5.14
C VAL A 28 -19.17 -0.68 -5.65
N HIS A 29 -19.91 -0.09 -4.71
CA HIS A 29 -20.93 0.90 -5.00
C HIS A 29 -20.34 2.31 -4.87
N ILE A 30 -20.18 3.02 -6.00
CA ILE A 30 -19.66 4.39 -6.08
C ILE A 30 -20.78 5.31 -6.55
N PHE A 31 -21.34 6.10 -5.64
CA PHE A 31 -22.50 6.98 -5.83
C PHE A 31 -23.72 6.26 -6.41
N PHE A 32 -23.74 5.99 -7.71
CA PHE A 32 -24.81 5.29 -8.44
C PHE A 32 -24.30 4.12 -9.30
N TRP A 33 -22.99 3.83 -9.30
CA TRP A 33 -22.38 2.77 -10.09
C TRP A 33 -21.99 1.59 -9.22
N THR A 34 -22.30 0.39 -9.71
CA THR A 34 -21.84 -0.87 -9.11
C THR A 34 -20.78 -1.44 -10.02
N ILE A 35 -19.55 -1.51 -9.55
CA ILE A 35 -18.41 -2.01 -10.30
C ILE A 35 -17.94 -3.30 -9.64
N PRO A 36 -18.10 -4.47 -10.30
CA PRO A 36 -17.56 -5.71 -9.79
C PRO A 36 -16.03 -5.68 -9.98
N CYS A 37 -15.29 -5.76 -8.88
CA CYS A 37 -13.84 -5.83 -8.93
C CYS A 37 -13.28 -6.83 -7.90
N PRO A 38 -12.11 -7.44 -8.15
CA PRO A 38 -11.48 -8.29 -7.15
C PRO A 38 -11.04 -7.49 -5.92
N VAL A 39 -11.23 -8.05 -4.72
CA VAL A 39 -10.83 -7.40 -3.46
C VAL A 39 -9.36 -6.98 -3.46
N SER A 40 -8.47 -7.77 -4.09
CA SER A 40 -7.06 -7.42 -4.27
C SER A 40 -6.86 -6.06 -4.92
N VAL A 41 -7.59 -5.80 -6.01
CA VAL A 41 -7.46 -4.59 -6.81
C VAL A 41 -7.94 -3.39 -6.00
N LEU A 42 -9.07 -3.56 -5.29
CA LEU A 42 -9.61 -2.54 -4.40
C LEU A 42 -8.62 -2.16 -3.28
N MET A 43 -7.99 -3.15 -2.65
CA MET A 43 -6.99 -2.92 -1.60
C MET A 43 -5.77 -2.14 -2.10
N VAL A 44 -5.25 -2.47 -3.28
CA VAL A 44 -4.13 -1.74 -3.90
C VAL A 44 -4.51 -0.29 -4.18
N ILE A 45 -5.72 -0.05 -4.73
CA ILE A 45 -6.21 1.30 -5.01
C ILE A 45 -6.34 2.12 -3.72
N LEU A 46 -6.94 1.55 -2.67
CA LEU A 46 -7.09 2.22 -1.37
C LEU A 46 -5.73 2.56 -0.76
N PHE A 47 -4.76 1.63 -0.84
CA PHE A 47 -3.42 1.85 -0.32
C PHE A 47 -2.71 3.02 -1.03
N VAL A 48 -2.76 3.05 -2.37
CA VAL A 48 -2.18 4.14 -3.16
C VAL A 48 -2.86 5.47 -2.84
N MET A 49 -4.20 5.50 -2.76
CA MET A 49 -4.95 6.70 -2.39
C MET A 49 -4.56 7.20 -0.99
N GLY A 50 -4.40 6.30 -0.02
CA GLY A 50 -3.94 6.62 1.32
C GLY A 50 -2.52 7.20 1.34
N LEU A 51 -1.59 6.60 0.59
CA LEU A 51 -0.23 7.13 0.44
C LEU A 51 -0.22 8.52 -0.18
N LEU A 52 -0.95 8.72 -1.27
CA LEU A 52 -1.06 10.02 -1.93
C LEU A 52 -1.63 11.06 -0.97
N THR A 53 -2.69 10.71 -0.25
CA THR A 53 -3.31 11.59 0.75
C THR A 53 -2.32 11.94 1.86
N GLY A 54 -1.58 10.96 2.38
CA GLY A 54 -0.56 11.18 3.41
C GLY A 54 0.58 12.08 2.94
N VAL A 55 1.01 11.94 1.68
CA VAL A 55 2.02 12.81 1.07
C VAL A 55 1.48 14.23 0.90
N PHE A 56 0.24 14.39 0.45
CA PHE A 56 -0.39 15.70 0.28
C PHE A 56 -0.61 16.43 1.62
N ILE A 57 -0.93 15.71 2.70
CA ILE A 57 -1.17 16.28 4.04
C ILE A 57 0.14 16.57 4.79
N ARG A 58 1.28 16.01 4.34
CA ARG A 58 2.58 16.20 4.99
C ARG A 58 3.00 17.67 4.92
N LYS A 59 2.75 18.40 6.01
CA LYS A 59 3.21 19.77 6.21
C LYS A 59 4.75 19.77 6.26
N PRO A 60 5.44 20.68 5.54
CA PRO A 60 6.88 20.80 5.63
C PRO A 60 7.26 21.13 7.07
N SER A 61 8.04 20.25 7.69
CA SER A 61 8.64 20.50 9.00
C SER A 61 9.65 21.63 8.80
N THR A 62 9.27 22.84 9.22
CA THR A 62 10.18 23.97 9.29
C THR A 62 11.29 23.60 10.27
N LYS A 63 12.42 23.14 9.73
CA LYS A 63 13.65 22.93 10.49
C LYS A 63 14.07 24.31 10.99
N LYS A 64 13.72 24.62 12.23
CA LYS A 64 14.19 25.82 12.92
C LYS A 64 15.70 25.60 13.06
N ASN A 65 16.48 26.26 12.21
CA ASN A 65 17.92 26.35 12.43
C ASN A 65 18.05 27.14 13.74
N ASP A 66 18.36 26.45 14.83
CA ASP A 66 18.92 27.09 16.01
C ASP A 66 20.19 27.78 15.53
N LYS A 67 20.10 29.10 15.42
CA LYS A 67 21.26 29.94 15.25
C LYS A 67 22.01 29.87 16.57
N ASP A 68 23.14 29.19 16.51
CA ASP A 68 24.19 29.19 17.51
C ASP A 68 24.81 30.60 17.50
N ASP A 69 24.05 31.57 18.02
CA ASP A 69 24.50 32.94 18.21
C ASP A 69 25.12 33.03 19.63
N ASN A 70 26.34 32.53 19.78
CA ASN A 70 27.22 32.84 20.91
C ASN A 70 28.49 33.54 20.38
N PRO A 71 28.78 34.74 20.88
CA PRO A 71 29.97 34.88 21.74
C PRO A 71 29.72 35.63 23.05
#